data_AF-A0A2T4UK89-F1
#
_entry.id   AF-A0A2T4UK89-F1
#
_cell.length_a   1.000
_cell.length_b   1.000
_cell.length_c   1.000
_cell.angle_alpha   90.00
_cell.angle_beta   90.00
_cell.angle_gamma   90.00
#
_symmetry.space_group_name_H-M   'P 1'
#
loop_
_entity.id
_entity.type
_entity.pdbx_description
1 polymer ?
#
loop_
_entity_poly.entity_id
_entity_poly.type
_entity_poly.pdbx_seq_one_letter_code
_entity_poly.pdbx_strand_id
1 'polypeptide(L)'
;MSSPVRHALAVLALLCAIVVVLDGRGADARTEPVARAPDRGTFTFAPGTHPLDRQAVLQAVAAARPEARALIDRIDGRTTITVGTPSLPQAAGTARSLPDGRHELTLDLGPVSRGLGAAGVARLVLHELGHAVDAALVPADLAARLDALVPAGYPCGTPGDDRSCLGRSAREERFAETFAKWATGDLGITLHIGYKVPPPRVSLDRWGAPLAALARP
;
A
#
# COMPACT_ATOMS: atom_id res chain seq x y z
N MET A 1 -41.37 20.41 28.05
CA MET A 1 -40.72 20.98 26.84
C MET A 1 -39.28 20.51 26.82
N SER A 2 -39.00 19.38 26.19
CA SER A 2 -37.67 18.75 26.15
C SER A 2 -37.14 18.84 24.72
N SER A 3 -35.99 19.48 24.55
CA SER A 3 -35.42 19.85 23.25
C SER A 3 -34.73 18.67 22.55
N PRO A 4 -35.06 18.35 21.28
CA PRO A 4 -34.47 17.25 20.53
C PRO A 4 -33.34 17.76 19.62
N VAL A 5 -32.17 18.13 20.18
CA VAL A 5 -30.98 18.47 19.38
C VAL A 5 -29.73 17.92 20.06
N ARG A 6 -29.57 16.59 20.08
CA ARG A 6 -28.33 15.93 20.55
C ARG A 6 -28.04 14.62 19.79
N HIS A 7 -28.21 14.59 18.46
CA HIS A 7 -27.89 13.38 17.67
C HIS A 7 -27.25 13.66 16.31
N ALA A 8 -26.45 14.72 16.18
CA ALA A 8 -25.77 15.02 14.92
C ALA A 8 -24.36 15.58 15.14
N LEU A 9 -23.53 14.88 15.93
CA LEU A 9 -22.09 15.13 16.06
C LEU A 9 -21.41 13.83 16.51
N ALA A 10 -21.42 12.82 15.64
CA ALA A 10 -20.65 11.59 15.82
C ALA A 10 -20.19 11.06 14.45
N VAL A 11 -19.56 11.93 13.67
CA VAL A 11 -18.82 11.55 12.46
C VAL A 11 -17.54 12.36 12.47
N LEU A 12 -16.53 11.95 13.25
CA LEU A 12 -15.15 12.39 13.02
C LEU A 12 -14.15 11.59 13.84
N ALA A 13 -13.00 11.31 13.21
CA ALA A 13 -11.80 10.65 13.72
C ALA A 13 -11.76 9.11 13.67
N LEU A 14 -11.89 8.55 12.46
CA LEU A 14 -11.19 7.30 12.14
C LEU A 14 -9.76 7.66 11.72
N LEU A 15 -8.88 7.89 12.71
CA LEU A 15 -7.44 8.00 12.52
C LEU A 15 -6.87 6.58 12.54
N CYS A 16 -6.64 6.00 11.35
CA CYS A 16 -6.01 4.70 11.20
C CYS A 16 -4.49 4.87 11.13
N ALA A 17 -3.78 4.39 12.15
CA ALA A 17 -2.33 4.25 12.14
C ALA A 17 -1.95 2.93 11.48
N ILE A 18 -1.17 3.01 10.40
CA ILE A 18 -0.60 1.83 9.77
C ILE A 18 0.77 1.60 10.42
N VAL A 19 0.93 0.40 10.98
CA VAL A 19 2.18 -0.07 11.55
C VAL A 19 2.69 -1.16 10.61
N VAL A 20 3.98 -1.15 10.31
CA VAL A 20 4.64 -2.25 9.60
C VAL A 20 5.70 -2.82 10.56
N VAL A 21 5.61 -4.12 10.83
CA VAL A 21 6.68 -4.85 11.53
C VAL A 21 7.62 -5.41 10.47
N LEU A 22 8.68 -4.64 10.17
CA LEU A 22 9.87 -5.19 9.54
C LEU A 22 10.71 -5.79 10.66
N ASP A 23 10.93 -7.11 10.63
CA ASP A 23 11.84 -7.77 11.56
C ASP A 23 13.27 -7.30 11.27
N GLY A 24 13.70 -6.28 12.01
CA GLY A 24 14.98 -5.62 11.88
C GLY A 24 16.09 -6.45 12.51
N ARG A 25 16.72 -7.32 11.72
CA ARG A 25 18.09 -7.78 11.96
C ARG A 25 18.91 -7.68 10.69
N GLY A 26 19.78 -6.67 10.64
CA GLY A 26 20.90 -6.57 9.70
C GLY A 26 20.69 -5.57 8.57
N ALA A 27 21.33 -4.40 8.69
CA ALA A 27 21.81 -3.70 7.51
C ALA A 27 22.95 -4.53 6.87
N ASP A 28 23.12 -4.34 5.57
CA ASP A 28 24.07 -4.96 4.64
C ASP A 28 23.71 -6.32 4.02
N ALA A 29 23.66 -6.28 2.69
CA ALA A 29 23.22 -7.30 1.74
C ALA A 29 21.70 -7.53 1.68
N ARG A 30 20.96 -6.59 1.08
CA ARG A 30 19.86 -7.02 0.20
C ARG A 30 20.53 -7.89 -0.87
N THR A 31 20.42 -9.20 -0.74
CA THR A 31 20.76 -10.13 -1.82
C THR A 31 20.07 -9.58 -3.06
N GLU A 32 20.87 -9.31 -4.11
CA GLU A 32 20.36 -8.95 -5.44
C GLU A 32 19.09 -9.74 -5.71
N PRO A 33 18.00 -9.12 -6.20
CA PRO A 33 16.78 -9.84 -6.50
C PRO A 33 17.17 -11.05 -7.35
N VAL A 34 17.09 -12.26 -6.77
CA VAL A 34 17.36 -13.46 -7.53
C VAL A 34 16.29 -13.45 -8.58
N ALA A 35 16.69 -13.16 -9.82
CA ALA A 35 15.81 -13.08 -10.98
C ALA A 35 15.20 -14.47 -11.22
N ARG A 36 14.21 -14.80 -10.40
CA ARG A 36 13.39 -15.99 -10.57
C ARG A 36 12.40 -15.64 -11.68
N ALA A 37 12.25 -16.56 -12.63
CA ALA A 37 11.27 -16.39 -13.70
C ALA A 37 9.92 -15.99 -13.10
N PRO A 38 9.18 -15.05 -13.72
CA PRO A 38 7.88 -14.62 -13.21
C PRO A 38 6.98 -15.85 -13.13
N ASP A 39 6.55 -16.16 -11.91
CA ASP A 39 5.53 -17.17 -11.67
C ASP A 39 4.19 -16.53 -12.03
N ARG A 40 3.84 -16.58 -13.32
CA ARG A 40 2.57 -16.05 -13.82
C ARG A 40 1.45 -16.88 -13.19
N GLY A 41 0.72 -16.27 -12.27
CA GLY A 41 -0.36 -16.92 -11.56
C GLY A 41 -1.55 -15.99 -11.41
N THR A 42 -2.40 -16.28 -10.44
CA THR A 42 -3.41 -15.34 -9.96
C THR A 42 -3.24 -15.25 -8.46
N PHE A 43 -3.59 -14.12 -7.84
CA PHE A 43 -3.62 -14.01 -6.39
C PHE A 43 -4.28 -15.22 -5.72
N THR A 44 -3.65 -15.72 -4.66
CA THR A 44 -4.31 -16.66 -3.75
C THR A 44 -5.11 -15.85 -2.75
N PHE A 45 -6.41 -16.12 -2.60
CA PHE A 45 -7.22 -15.51 -1.55
C PHE A 45 -7.37 -16.48 -0.39
N ALA A 46 -7.28 -15.98 0.85
CA ALA A 46 -7.46 -16.80 2.04
C ALA A 46 -8.85 -17.47 2.03
N PRO A 47 -8.97 -18.71 2.54
CA PRO A 47 -10.26 -19.38 2.66
C PRO A 47 -11.28 -18.50 3.40
N GLY A 48 -12.52 -18.45 2.89
CA GLY A 48 -13.57 -17.64 3.49
C GLY A 48 -13.57 -16.16 3.07
N THR A 49 -12.65 -15.72 2.21
CA THR A 49 -12.73 -14.38 1.61
C THR A 49 -14.06 -14.22 0.86
N HIS A 50 -14.83 -13.19 1.20
CA HIS A 50 -16.13 -12.96 0.58
C HIS A 50 -15.99 -12.64 -0.92
N PRO A 51 -16.88 -13.12 -1.81
CA PRO A 51 -16.76 -12.88 -3.25
C PRO A 51 -16.71 -11.40 -3.64
N LEU A 52 -17.47 -10.54 -2.94
CA LEU A 52 -17.44 -9.09 -3.20
C LEU A 52 -16.11 -8.45 -2.82
N ASP A 53 -15.47 -8.91 -1.76
CA ASP A 53 -14.17 -8.39 -1.35
C ASP A 53 -13.08 -8.81 -2.36
N ARG A 54 -13.13 -10.08 -2.81
CA ARG A 54 -12.28 -10.57 -3.91
C ARG A 54 -12.48 -9.71 -5.16
N GLN A 55 -13.72 -9.45 -5.53
CA GLN A 55 -14.04 -8.62 -6.69
C GLN A 55 -13.51 -7.19 -6.52
N ALA A 56 -13.64 -6.58 -5.33
CA ALA A 56 -13.14 -5.23 -5.07
C ALA A 56 -11.61 -5.13 -5.22
N VAL A 57 -10.86 -6.12 -4.73
CA VAL A 57 -9.41 -6.21 -4.94
C VAL A 57 -9.06 -6.34 -6.41
N LEU A 58 -9.72 -7.25 -7.13
CA LEU A 58 -9.46 -7.47 -8.56
C LEU A 58 -9.82 -6.24 -9.40
N GLN A 59 -10.89 -5.52 -9.04
CA GLN A 59 -11.28 -4.28 -9.69
C GLN A 59 -10.27 -3.16 -9.45
N ALA A 60 -9.74 -3.04 -8.23
CA ALA A 60 -8.68 -2.08 -7.91
C ALA A 60 -7.42 -2.30 -8.78
N VAL A 61 -7.01 -3.57 -8.92
CA VAL A 61 -5.87 -3.94 -9.79
C VAL A 61 -6.22 -3.68 -11.26
N ALA A 62 -7.40 -4.09 -11.73
CA ALA A 62 -7.81 -3.90 -13.11
C ALA A 62 -7.88 -2.42 -13.50
N ALA A 63 -8.24 -1.53 -12.58
CA ALA A 63 -8.31 -0.08 -12.79
C ALA A 63 -6.94 0.62 -12.74
N ALA A 64 -5.88 -0.05 -12.26
CA ALA A 64 -4.55 0.52 -12.27
C ALA A 64 -4.02 0.72 -13.69
N ARG A 65 -3.09 1.68 -13.86
CA ARG A 65 -2.43 1.92 -15.15
C ARG A 65 -1.75 0.63 -15.68
N PRO A 66 -1.64 0.47 -17.01
CA PRO A 66 -1.11 -0.76 -17.62
C PRO A 66 0.25 -1.19 -17.08
N GLU A 67 1.16 -0.24 -16.86
CA GLU A 67 2.52 -0.53 -16.39
C GLU A 67 2.52 -1.01 -14.92
N ALA A 68 1.65 -0.45 -14.08
CA ALA A 68 1.52 -0.89 -12.69
C ALA A 68 0.93 -2.31 -12.63
N ARG A 69 -0.08 -2.61 -13.47
CA ARG A 69 -0.64 -3.97 -13.60
C ARG A 69 0.42 -4.97 -14.03
N ALA A 70 1.22 -4.64 -15.05
CA ALA A 70 2.29 -5.51 -15.50
C ALA A 70 3.35 -5.81 -14.42
N LEU A 71 3.60 -4.89 -13.48
CA LEU A 71 4.44 -5.18 -12.31
C LEU A 71 3.73 -6.08 -11.30
N ILE A 72 2.45 -5.84 -11.05
CA ILE A 72 1.61 -6.65 -10.16
C ILE A 72 1.49 -8.10 -10.67
N ASP A 73 1.31 -8.29 -11.97
CA ASP A 73 1.22 -9.61 -12.64
C ASP A 73 2.53 -10.44 -12.48
N ARG A 74 3.65 -9.81 -12.08
CA ARG A 74 4.93 -10.52 -11.81
C ARG A 74 5.04 -11.04 -10.38
N ILE A 75 4.14 -10.62 -9.49
CA ILE A 75 4.11 -11.01 -8.08
C ILE A 75 2.79 -11.70 -7.68
N ASP A 76 1.75 -11.65 -8.51
CA ASP A 76 0.41 -12.12 -8.17
C ASP A 76 0.34 -13.60 -7.79
N GLY A 77 1.00 -14.48 -8.55
CA GLY A 77 1.09 -15.92 -8.30
C GLY A 77 1.80 -16.28 -6.99
N ARG A 78 2.54 -15.32 -6.41
CA ARG A 78 3.25 -15.47 -5.12
C ARG A 78 2.59 -14.69 -3.99
N THR A 79 1.46 -14.04 -4.25
CA THR A 79 0.79 -13.14 -3.31
C THR A 79 -0.48 -13.78 -2.77
N THR A 80 -0.55 -13.91 -1.45
CA THR A 80 -1.76 -14.33 -0.73
C THR A 80 -2.44 -13.13 -0.09
N ILE A 81 -3.74 -12.98 -0.33
CA ILE A 81 -4.55 -11.87 0.17
C ILE A 81 -5.56 -12.40 1.18
N THR A 82 -5.51 -11.87 2.39
CA THR A 82 -6.51 -12.05 3.45
C THR A 82 -7.33 -10.77 3.57
N VAL A 83 -8.66 -10.90 3.59
CA VAL A 83 -9.55 -9.77 3.87
C VAL A 83 -10.07 -9.93 5.30
N GLY A 84 -9.80 -8.94 6.14
CA GLY A 84 -10.08 -8.98 7.57
C GLY A 84 -9.27 -7.93 8.33
N THR A 85 -9.41 -7.92 9.65
CA THR A 85 -8.70 -6.96 10.52
C THR A 85 -7.21 -7.35 10.62
N PRO A 86 -6.27 -6.45 10.28
CA PRO A 86 -4.85 -6.69 10.47
C PRO A 86 -4.48 -6.92 11.93
N SER A 87 -3.40 -7.67 12.16
CA SER A 87 -2.87 -7.92 13.50
C SER A 87 -2.36 -6.66 14.19
N LEU A 88 -2.05 -5.62 13.42
CA LEU A 88 -1.55 -4.35 13.91
C LEU A 88 -2.71 -3.41 14.21
N PRO A 89 -2.84 -2.94 15.47
CA PRO A 89 -3.94 -2.06 15.84
C PRO A 89 -4.00 -0.84 14.93
N GLN A 90 -5.21 -0.52 14.45
CA GLN A 90 -5.54 0.65 13.63
C GLN A 90 -5.02 0.63 12.19
N ALA A 91 -4.29 -0.41 11.76
CA ALA A 91 -3.83 -0.51 10.38
C ALA A 91 -5.02 -0.86 9.46
N ALA A 92 -5.15 -0.15 8.33
CA ALA A 92 -6.13 -0.50 7.30
C ALA A 92 -5.65 -1.68 6.43
N GLY A 93 -4.34 -1.90 6.37
CA GLY A 93 -3.73 -3.04 5.73
C GLY A 93 -2.31 -3.28 6.22
N THR A 94 -1.79 -4.45 5.90
CA THR A 94 -0.39 -4.83 6.12
C THR A 94 0.10 -5.71 4.99
N ALA A 95 1.34 -5.49 4.57
CA ALA A 95 2.06 -6.35 3.66
C ALA A 95 3.29 -6.97 4.36
N ARG A 96 3.53 -8.25 4.11
CA ARG A 96 4.71 -8.98 4.56
C ARG A 96 5.32 -9.74 3.39
N SER A 97 6.63 -9.61 3.23
CA SER A 97 7.41 -10.45 2.32
C SER A 97 8.07 -11.58 3.10
N LEU A 98 7.92 -12.81 2.62
CA LEU A 98 8.49 -14.01 3.23
C LEU A 98 9.87 -14.31 2.62
N PRO A 99 10.76 -15.01 3.36
CA PRO A 99 12.11 -15.33 2.85
C PRO A 99 12.14 -16.16 1.57
N ASP A 100 11.06 -16.90 1.27
CA ASP A 100 10.92 -17.70 0.05
C ASP A 100 10.42 -16.90 -1.17
N GLY A 101 10.22 -15.60 -1.01
CA GLY A 101 9.76 -14.69 -2.06
C GLY A 101 8.25 -14.67 -2.27
N ARG A 102 7.47 -15.26 -1.35
CA ARG A 102 6.01 -15.07 -1.27
C ARG A 102 5.66 -13.79 -0.52
N HIS A 103 4.45 -13.31 -0.75
CA HIS A 103 3.91 -12.11 -0.10
C HIS A 103 2.56 -12.42 0.56
N GLU A 104 2.35 -11.86 1.74
CA GLU A 104 1.11 -11.95 2.50
C GLU A 104 0.56 -10.54 2.72
N LEU A 105 -0.66 -10.29 2.23
CA LEU A 105 -1.37 -9.04 2.40
C LEU A 105 -2.60 -9.30 3.28
N THR A 106 -2.83 -8.43 4.26
CA THR A 106 -4.09 -8.38 5.02
C THR A 106 -4.75 -7.03 4.80
N LEU A 107 -6.02 -7.00 4.40
CA LEU A 107 -6.74 -5.80 3.99
C LEU A 107 -8.05 -5.66 4.78
N ASP A 108 -8.24 -4.56 5.50
CA ASP A 108 -9.51 -4.23 6.17
C ASP A 108 -10.41 -3.40 5.24
N LEU A 109 -11.03 -4.07 4.28
CA LEU A 109 -11.83 -3.39 3.25
C LEU A 109 -13.13 -2.78 3.78
N GLY A 110 -13.69 -3.33 4.87
CA GLY A 110 -14.99 -2.91 5.38
C GLY A 110 -15.04 -1.45 5.85
N PRO A 111 -14.20 -1.05 6.81
CA PRO A 111 -14.08 0.34 7.26
C PRO A 111 -13.67 1.29 6.14
N VAL A 112 -12.73 0.88 5.29
CA VAL A 112 -12.23 1.71 4.17
C VAL A 112 -13.33 1.97 3.16
N SER A 113 -14.06 0.93 2.75
CA SER A 113 -15.19 1.04 1.83
C SER A 113 -16.29 1.96 2.39
N ARG A 114 -16.62 1.83 3.69
CA ARG A 114 -17.62 2.71 4.34
C ARG A 114 -17.19 4.18 4.42
N GLY A 115 -15.92 4.44 4.67
CA GLY A 115 -15.41 5.81 4.84
C GLY A 115 -15.04 6.51 3.54
N LEU A 116 -14.51 5.77 2.57
CA LEU A 116 -13.78 6.30 1.42
C LEU A 116 -14.21 5.68 0.09
N GLY A 117 -15.12 4.71 0.11
CA GLY A 117 -15.67 4.06 -1.07
C GLY A 117 -14.63 3.32 -1.91
N ALA A 118 -14.93 3.17 -3.21
CA ALA A 118 -14.10 2.44 -4.15
C ALA A 118 -12.70 3.05 -4.34
N ALA A 119 -12.58 4.38 -4.29
CA ALA A 119 -11.29 5.07 -4.38
C ALA A 119 -10.39 4.73 -3.17
N GLY A 120 -10.98 4.68 -1.97
CA GLY A 120 -10.27 4.25 -0.77
C GLY A 120 -9.80 2.80 -0.83
N VAL A 121 -10.67 1.91 -1.30
CA VAL A 121 -10.32 0.49 -1.51
C VAL A 121 -9.18 0.36 -2.53
N ALA A 122 -9.27 1.05 -3.67
CA ALA A 122 -8.22 1.02 -4.68
C ALA A 122 -6.88 1.53 -4.14
N ARG A 123 -6.91 2.61 -3.36
CA ARG A 123 -5.74 3.17 -2.70
C ARG A 123 -5.08 2.17 -1.76
N LEU A 124 -5.86 1.57 -0.86
CA LEU A 124 -5.37 0.56 0.09
C LEU A 124 -4.77 -0.64 -0.63
N VAL A 125 -5.49 -1.23 -1.58
CA VAL A 125 -5.04 -2.41 -2.33
C VAL A 125 -3.72 -2.13 -3.06
N LEU A 126 -3.64 -1.01 -3.77
CA LEU A 126 -2.45 -0.66 -4.55
C LEU A 126 -1.28 -0.22 -3.65
N HIS A 127 -1.56 0.32 -2.47
CA HIS A 127 -0.54 0.60 -1.46
C HIS A 127 0.11 -0.70 -0.98
N GLU A 128 -0.69 -1.67 -0.50
CA GLU A 128 -0.14 -2.92 0.03
C GLU A 128 0.55 -3.75 -1.07
N LEU A 129 0.05 -3.71 -2.31
CA LEU A 129 0.75 -4.30 -3.45
C LEU A 129 2.04 -3.55 -3.79
N GLY A 130 2.10 -2.24 -3.55
CA GLY A 130 3.31 -1.43 -3.69
C GLY A 130 4.46 -1.95 -2.81
N HIS A 131 4.16 -2.36 -1.57
CA HIS A 131 5.15 -3.01 -0.69
C HIS A 131 5.68 -4.32 -1.28
N ALA A 132 4.80 -5.15 -1.83
CA ALA A 132 5.20 -6.42 -2.47
C ALA A 132 6.03 -6.18 -3.74
N VAL A 133 5.65 -5.20 -4.58
CA VAL A 133 6.41 -4.79 -5.78
C VAL A 133 7.79 -4.27 -5.40
N ASP A 134 7.89 -3.39 -4.40
CA ASP A 134 9.16 -2.84 -3.90
C ASP A 134 10.11 -3.96 -3.47
N ALA A 135 9.61 -4.87 -2.63
CA ALA A 135 10.39 -5.97 -2.10
C ALA A 135 10.85 -6.97 -3.17
N ALA A 136 10.00 -7.26 -4.16
CA ALA A 136 10.26 -8.32 -5.14
C ALA A 136 10.99 -7.85 -6.40
N LEU A 137 10.76 -6.61 -6.85
CA LEU A 137 11.06 -6.18 -8.21
C LEU A 137 11.97 -4.96 -8.29
N VAL A 138 12.08 -4.15 -7.23
CA VAL A 138 12.77 -2.87 -7.30
C VAL A 138 14.19 -3.02 -6.74
N PRO A 139 15.24 -2.92 -7.59
CA PRO A 139 16.62 -2.95 -7.12
C PRO A 139 16.90 -1.82 -6.13
N ALA A 140 17.83 -2.05 -5.21
CA ALA A 140 18.10 -1.11 -4.11
C ALA A 140 18.52 0.29 -4.59
N ASP A 141 19.30 0.37 -5.67
CA ASP A 141 19.72 1.65 -6.27
C ASP A 141 18.52 2.41 -6.85
N LEU A 142 17.59 1.69 -7.49
CA LEU A 142 16.38 2.28 -8.04
C LEU A 142 15.46 2.74 -6.91
N ALA A 143 15.26 1.91 -5.89
CA ALA A 143 14.48 2.26 -4.71
C ALA A 143 15.01 3.54 -4.04
N ALA A 144 16.33 3.65 -3.86
CA ALA A 144 16.95 4.85 -3.29
C ALA A 144 16.75 6.09 -4.18
N ARG A 145 16.86 5.96 -5.50
CA ARG A 145 16.61 7.06 -6.45
C ARG A 145 15.16 7.53 -6.43
N LEU A 146 14.21 6.59 -6.41
CA LEU A 146 12.78 6.90 -6.35
C LEU A 146 12.41 7.58 -5.02
N ASP A 147 12.98 7.11 -3.92
CA ASP A 147 12.75 7.66 -2.59
C ASP A 147 13.26 9.10 -2.46
N ALA A 148 14.44 9.40 -3.02
CA ALA A 148 15.02 10.75 -3.00
C ALA A 148 14.14 11.82 -3.69
N LEU A 149 13.21 11.39 -4.54
CA LEU A 149 12.23 12.27 -5.21
C LEU A 149 11.00 12.55 -4.34
N VAL A 150 10.74 11.75 -3.30
CA VAL A 150 9.59 11.90 -2.41
C VAL A 150 10.01 12.76 -1.21
N PRO A 151 9.32 13.88 -0.94
CA PRO A 151 9.56 14.64 0.28
C PRO A 151 9.45 13.74 1.51
N ALA A 152 10.22 14.04 2.56
CA ALA A 152 10.03 13.39 3.85
C ALA A 152 8.56 13.56 4.27
N GLY A 153 7.90 12.44 4.57
CA GLY A 153 6.51 12.44 5.01
C GLY A 153 6.33 13.04 6.40
N TYR A 154 5.07 13.17 6.80
CA TYR A 154 4.72 13.58 8.16
C TYR A 154 4.53 12.34 9.05
N PRO A 155 4.80 12.44 10.36
CA PRO A 155 4.49 11.35 11.29
C PRO A 155 2.99 11.02 11.24
N CYS A 156 2.65 9.73 11.17
CA CYS A 156 1.28 9.28 11.01
C CYS A 156 0.52 9.21 12.35
N GLY A 157 0.55 10.22 13.21
CA GLY A 157 -0.15 10.15 14.51
C GLY A 157 -0.28 11.48 15.22
N THR A 158 -0.77 11.42 16.45
CA THR A 158 -0.73 12.53 17.41
C THR A 158 0.71 12.81 17.86
N PRO A 159 1.09 14.07 18.14
CA PRO A 159 2.40 14.39 18.70
C PRO A 159 2.70 13.53 19.94
N GLY A 160 3.85 12.86 19.97
CA GLY A 160 4.27 11.99 21.08
C GLY A 160 3.91 10.50 20.92
N ASP A 161 3.22 10.11 19.84
CA ASP A 161 3.07 8.69 19.48
C ASP A 161 4.08 8.31 18.40
N ASP A 162 5.25 7.83 18.85
CA ASP A 162 6.32 7.34 17.98
C ASP A 162 5.88 6.09 17.19
N ARG A 163 4.76 5.45 17.56
CA ARG A 163 4.25 4.22 16.92
C ARG A 163 3.42 4.47 15.66
N SER A 164 3.45 5.70 15.16
CA SER A 164 2.56 6.20 14.14
C SER A 164 3.28 6.29 12.78
N CYS A 165 3.22 5.22 11.96
CA CYS A 165 4.13 4.99 10.83
C CYS A 165 5.61 5.39 11.13
N LEU A 166 6.09 5.14 12.35
CA LEU A 166 7.46 5.35 12.84
C LEU A 166 8.29 6.45 12.12
N GLY A 167 8.11 7.71 12.53
CA GLY A 167 8.98 8.85 12.13
C GLY A 167 8.70 9.46 10.76
N ARG A 168 9.69 10.18 10.17
CA ARG A 168 9.65 10.60 8.75
C ARG A 168 9.35 9.33 7.93
N SER A 169 8.10 9.18 7.46
CA SER A 169 7.51 7.92 6.96
C SER A 169 8.56 7.04 6.29
N ALA A 170 8.82 5.83 6.79
CA ALA A 170 9.91 4.97 6.30
C ALA A 170 9.93 4.89 4.76
N ARG A 171 11.11 4.64 4.17
CA ARG A 171 11.31 4.65 2.71
C ARG A 171 10.31 3.72 2.00
N GLU A 172 10.04 2.57 2.60
CA GLU A 172 9.05 1.57 2.19
C GLU A 172 7.65 2.19 2.03
N GLU A 173 7.18 2.90 3.05
CA GLU A 173 5.88 3.59 3.04
C GLU A 173 5.81 4.67 1.97
N ARG A 174 6.90 5.44 1.80
CA ARG A 174 6.98 6.47 0.75
C ARG A 174 6.90 5.85 -0.64
N PHE A 175 7.55 4.71 -0.84
CA PHE A 175 7.45 3.96 -2.09
C PHE A 175 6.02 3.46 -2.30
N ALA A 176 5.46 2.67 -1.37
CA ALA A 176 4.16 2.05 -1.50
C ALA A 176 3.05 3.08 -1.76
N GLU A 177 3.08 4.18 -1.02
CA GLU A 177 2.09 5.23 -1.16
C GLU A 177 2.25 6.02 -2.47
N THR A 178 3.49 6.28 -2.91
CA THR A 178 3.73 6.95 -4.20
C THR A 178 3.41 6.03 -5.38
N PHE A 179 3.71 4.74 -5.26
CA PHE A 179 3.33 3.70 -6.20
C PHE A 179 1.82 3.68 -6.37
N ALA A 180 1.04 3.70 -5.29
CA ALA A 180 -0.41 3.76 -5.37
C ALA A 180 -0.89 5.04 -6.09
N LYS A 181 -0.23 6.20 -5.91
CA LYS A 181 -0.63 7.46 -6.61
C LYS A 181 -0.41 7.34 -8.09
N TRP A 182 0.78 6.85 -8.43
CA TRP A 182 1.17 6.60 -9.82
C TRP A 182 0.22 5.58 -10.46
N ALA A 183 -0.06 4.47 -9.78
CA ALA A 183 -0.91 3.39 -10.26
C ALA A 183 -2.34 3.85 -10.60
N THR A 184 -2.93 4.73 -9.78
CA THR A 184 -4.28 5.26 -10.02
C THR A 184 -4.29 6.54 -10.86
N GLY A 185 -3.18 7.27 -10.95
CA GLY A 185 -3.16 8.65 -11.45
C GLY A 185 -3.79 9.67 -10.49
N ASP A 186 -4.11 9.25 -9.26
CA ASP A 186 -4.75 10.08 -8.24
C ASP A 186 -3.76 10.44 -7.12
N LEU A 187 -3.58 11.74 -6.88
CA LEU A 187 -2.72 12.24 -5.81
C LEU A 187 -3.31 12.03 -4.42
N GLY A 188 -4.61 11.71 -4.32
CA GLY A 188 -5.29 11.43 -3.07
C GLY A 188 -5.55 12.68 -2.22
N ILE A 189 -5.64 13.87 -2.84
CA ILE A 189 -5.92 15.13 -2.13
C ILE A 189 -7.26 15.06 -1.36
N THR A 190 -8.18 14.19 -1.77
CA THR A 190 -9.49 13.95 -1.16
C THR A 190 -9.56 12.68 -0.31
N LEU A 191 -8.48 11.90 -0.22
CA LEU A 191 -8.47 10.63 0.50
C LEU A 191 -7.76 10.79 1.84
N HIS A 192 -8.54 10.83 2.93
CA HIS A 192 -8.02 10.88 4.30
C HIS A 192 -7.60 9.50 4.84
N ILE A 193 -7.14 8.60 3.98
CA ILE A 193 -6.48 7.36 4.40
C ILE A 193 -5.09 7.76 4.82
N GLY A 194 -4.75 7.60 6.11
CA GLY A 194 -3.68 8.27 6.86
C GLY A 194 -2.23 8.19 6.36
N TYR A 195 -1.99 7.85 5.10
CA TYR A 195 -0.70 7.86 4.45
C TYR A 195 -0.25 9.29 4.15
N LYS A 196 0.31 9.97 5.16
CA LYS A 196 0.79 11.36 5.07
C LYS A 196 2.10 11.49 4.27
N VAL A 197 2.15 10.87 3.10
CA VAL A 197 3.26 10.95 2.14
C VAL A 197 2.90 12.00 1.09
N PRO A 198 3.61 13.14 1.04
CA PRO A 198 3.44 14.12 -0.03
C PRO A 198 3.69 13.50 -1.41
N PRO A 199 3.11 14.06 -2.49
CA PRO A 199 3.50 13.66 -3.83
C PRO A 199 5.01 13.92 -4.07
N PRO A 200 5.64 13.18 -5.00
CA PRO A 200 7.04 13.41 -5.35
C PRO A 200 7.24 14.82 -5.91
N ARG A 201 8.48 15.32 -5.83
CA ARG A 201 8.89 16.64 -6.35
C ARG A 201 8.84 16.74 -7.88
N VAL A 202 8.55 15.64 -8.55
CA VAL A 202 8.37 15.51 -10.00
C VAL A 202 6.97 14.96 -10.28
N SER A 203 6.50 15.04 -11.52
CA SER A 203 5.22 14.41 -11.89
C SER A 203 5.24 12.90 -11.60
N LEU A 204 4.07 12.32 -11.33
CA LEU A 204 3.94 10.87 -11.13
C LEU A 204 4.48 10.08 -12.33
N ASP A 205 4.26 10.56 -13.56
CA ASP A 205 4.79 9.90 -14.75
C ASP A 205 6.31 9.93 -14.80
N ARG A 206 6.95 11.04 -14.40
CA ARG A 206 8.42 11.11 -14.30
C ARG A 206 8.94 10.23 -13.17
N TRP A 207 8.25 10.20 -12.02
CA TRP A 207 8.62 9.33 -10.91
C TRP A 207 8.52 7.86 -11.29
N GLY A 208 7.43 7.44 -11.92
CA GLY A 208 7.19 6.03 -12.27
C GLY A 208 7.81 5.58 -13.60
N ALA A 209 8.46 6.46 -14.37
CA ALA A 209 9.10 6.09 -15.64
C ALA A 209 10.12 4.93 -15.52
N PRO A 210 10.98 4.86 -14.48
CA PRO A 210 11.85 3.70 -14.27
C PRO A 210 11.07 2.41 -13.96
N LEU A 211 9.96 2.51 -13.22
CA LEU A 211 9.10 1.36 -12.92
C LEU A 211 8.40 0.85 -14.19
N ALA A 212 7.95 1.76 -15.04
CA ALA A 212 7.41 1.42 -16.36
C ALA A 212 8.44 0.71 -17.25
N ALA A 213 9.75 1.00 -17.08
CA ALA A 213 10.80 0.25 -17.78
C ALA A 213 10.93 -1.19 -17.26
N LEU A 214 10.78 -1.41 -15.95
CA LEU A 214 10.75 -2.75 -15.35
C LEU A 214 9.51 -3.57 -15.76
N ALA A 215 8.42 -2.89 -16.13
CA ALA A 215 7.19 -3.54 -16.55
C ALA A 215 7.26 -4.12 -17.99
N ARG A 216 8.31 -3.77 -18.75
CA ARG A 216 8.48 -4.28 -20.12
C ARG A 216 8.96 -5.74 -20.08
N PRO A 217 8.50 -6.58 -21.01
CA PRO A 217 8.91 -7.98 -21.12
C PRO A 217 10.38 -8.14 -21.47
#